data_AF-A0A330MU43-F1
#
_entry.id   AF-A0A330MU43-F1
#
_cell.length_a   1.000
_cell.length_b   1.000
_cell.length_c   1.000
_cell.angle_alpha   90.00
_cell.angle_beta   90.00
_cell.angle_gamma   90.00
#
_symmetry.space_group_name_H-M   'P 1'
#
loop_
_entity.id
_entity.type
_entity.pdbx_description
1 polymer ?
#
loop_
_entity_poly.entity_id
_entity_poly.type
_entity_poly.pdbx_seq_one_letter_code
_entity_poly.pdbx_strand_id
1 'polypeptide(L)'
;MKNLFFLFILFVTCIGFAQNDEAFVDSLVSQKMAELEMQENPEYFFRKDYCDGNIQMFTMPDGSLCTSTSTYYSVYLFWKVEEERMMVQKFDNCGSYMPLTIGISKTIKKVLKDKEPLKKDEVKPYEGEKIDENAFGNLSVKSCQKEYKFVLNNDVFEKSFKEFDLTNDSKYKNVNADHNKSLELIKLDNDISEMIKHFEESGRFFREN
;
A
#
# COMPACT_ATOMS: atom_id res chain seq x y z
N MET A 1 3.11 -27.96 -44.20
CA MET A 1 3.37 -26.56 -43.75
C MET A 1 2.23 -25.95 -42.94
N LYS A 2 0.96 -26.33 -43.14
CA LYS A 2 -0.19 -25.82 -42.34
C LYS A 2 -0.13 -26.20 -40.85
N ASN A 3 0.41 -27.38 -40.52
CA ASN A 3 0.51 -27.89 -39.14
C ASN A 3 1.63 -27.21 -38.31
N LEU A 4 2.65 -26.61 -38.95
CA LEU A 4 3.68 -25.85 -38.23
C LEU A 4 3.17 -24.47 -37.79
N PHE A 5 2.23 -23.90 -38.56
CA PHE A 5 1.66 -22.58 -38.27
C PHE A 5 0.78 -22.59 -37.01
N PHE A 6 0.03 -23.69 -36.80
CA PHE A 6 -0.74 -23.90 -35.57
C PHE A 6 0.14 -24.07 -34.33
N LEU A 7 1.30 -24.73 -34.49
CA LEU A 7 2.28 -24.88 -33.41
C LEU A 7 2.92 -23.54 -33.02
N PHE A 8 3.21 -22.68 -34.00
CA PHE A 8 3.76 -21.34 -33.74
C PHE A 8 2.77 -20.42 -33.04
N ILE A 9 1.48 -20.46 -33.39
CA ILE A 9 0.43 -19.68 -32.73
C ILE A 9 0.24 -20.14 -31.26
N LEU A 10 0.35 -21.45 -30.99
CA LEU A 10 0.21 -21.98 -29.62
C LEU A 10 1.36 -21.56 -28.68
N PHE A 11 2.56 -21.34 -29.23
CA PHE A 11 3.72 -20.89 -28.44
C PHE A 11 3.65 -19.40 -28.08
N VAL A 12 3.05 -18.56 -28.92
CA VAL A 12 2.93 -17.11 -28.65
C VAL A 12 1.90 -16.83 -27.56
N THR A 13 0.86 -17.66 -27.42
CA THR A 13 -0.17 -17.49 -26.36
C THR A 13 0.30 -17.91 -24.96
N CYS A 14 1.43 -18.62 -24.83
CA CYS A 14 1.95 -19.08 -23.54
C CYS A 14 3.03 -18.16 -22.95
N ILE A 15 3.44 -17.10 -23.64
CA ILE A 15 4.35 -16.09 -23.09
C ILE A 15 3.50 -15.03 -22.38
N GLY A 16 2.78 -15.46 -21.33
CA GLY A 16 2.28 -14.53 -20.33
C GLY A 16 3.50 -14.00 -19.59
N PHE A 17 4.05 -12.87 -20.01
CA PHE A 17 4.95 -12.12 -19.16
C PHE A 17 4.15 -11.77 -17.91
N ALA A 18 4.43 -12.44 -16.78
CA ALA A 18 4.02 -11.93 -15.48
C ALA A 18 4.75 -10.58 -15.35
N GLN A 19 4.05 -9.50 -15.67
CA GLN A 19 4.56 -8.17 -15.44
C GLN A 19 4.42 -7.95 -13.94
N ASN A 20 5.55 -7.91 -13.24
CA ASN A 20 5.62 -7.62 -11.81
C ASN A 20 5.36 -6.12 -11.61
N ASP A 21 4.18 -5.67 -12.03
CA ASP A 21 3.72 -4.30 -12.09
C ASP A 21 2.53 -4.09 -11.14
N GLU A 22 1.93 -2.90 -11.19
CA GLU A 22 0.78 -2.56 -10.36
C GLU A 22 -0.43 -3.47 -10.59
N ALA A 23 -0.71 -3.81 -11.84
CA ALA A 23 -1.88 -4.60 -12.21
C ALA A 23 -1.78 -6.04 -11.66
N PHE A 24 -0.57 -6.60 -11.62
CA PHE A 24 -0.34 -7.88 -10.95
C PHE A 24 -0.65 -7.79 -9.46
N VAL A 25 -0.15 -6.78 -8.75
CA VAL A 25 -0.44 -6.61 -7.31
C VAL A 25 -1.93 -6.39 -7.06
N ASP A 26 -2.56 -5.53 -7.85
CA ASP A 26 -3.99 -5.23 -7.74
C ASP A 26 -4.84 -6.50 -7.98
N SER A 27 -4.40 -7.41 -8.85
CA SER A 27 -5.08 -8.68 -9.08
C SER A 27 -5.05 -9.61 -7.85
N LEU A 28 -3.90 -9.71 -7.17
CA LEU A 28 -3.74 -10.50 -5.94
C LEU A 28 -4.59 -9.93 -4.81
N VAL A 29 -4.55 -8.60 -4.64
CA VAL A 29 -5.33 -7.90 -3.62
C VAL A 29 -6.83 -8.04 -3.89
N SER A 30 -7.25 -7.89 -5.15
CA SER A 30 -8.66 -8.04 -5.55
C SER A 30 -9.18 -9.45 -5.32
N GLN A 31 -8.37 -10.47 -5.63
CA GLN A 31 -8.71 -11.86 -5.32
C GLN A 31 -8.93 -12.03 -3.81
N LYS A 32 -8.03 -11.49 -2.98
CA LYS A 32 -8.17 -11.58 -1.53
C LYS A 32 -9.38 -10.83 -0.99
N MET A 33 -9.67 -9.65 -1.53
CA MET A 33 -10.87 -8.89 -1.18
C MET A 33 -12.14 -9.66 -1.52
N ALA A 34 -12.20 -10.31 -2.70
CA ALA A 34 -13.33 -11.13 -3.07
C ALA A 34 -13.57 -12.30 -2.09
N GLU A 35 -12.50 -12.95 -1.60
CA GLU A 35 -12.60 -13.97 -0.54
C GLU A 35 -13.19 -13.41 0.75
N LEU A 36 -12.81 -12.20 1.15
CA LEU A 36 -13.33 -11.54 2.35
C LEU A 36 -14.79 -11.14 2.19
N GLU A 37 -15.18 -10.67 1.00
CA GLU A 37 -16.56 -10.25 0.69
C GLU A 37 -17.56 -11.42 0.67
N MET A 38 -17.08 -12.66 0.61
CA MET A 38 -17.93 -13.85 0.80
C MET A 38 -18.34 -14.07 2.28
N GLN A 39 -17.75 -13.36 3.23
CA GLN A 39 -18.05 -13.45 4.65
C GLN A 39 -19.27 -12.60 5.04
N GLU A 40 -19.93 -12.94 6.14
CA GLU A 40 -21.03 -12.14 6.67
C GLU A 40 -20.48 -10.85 7.31
N ASN A 41 -20.88 -9.69 6.78
CA ASN A 41 -20.43 -8.35 7.21
C ASN A 41 -18.90 -8.15 7.18
N PRO A 42 -18.28 -8.12 5.99
CA PRO A 42 -16.83 -7.97 5.87
C PRO A 42 -16.37 -6.61 6.42
N GLU A 43 -15.42 -6.64 7.37
CA GLU A 43 -14.72 -5.46 7.87
C GLU A 43 -13.23 -5.57 7.56
N TYR A 44 -12.78 -4.77 6.60
CA TYR A 44 -11.38 -4.77 6.17
C TYR A 44 -10.96 -3.40 5.63
N PHE A 45 -9.66 -3.17 5.56
CA PHE A 45 -9.08 -2.05 4.85
C PHE A 45 -7.73 -2.43 4.29
N PHE A 46 -7.26 -1.75 3.25
CA PHE A 46 -5.87 -1.89 2.81
C PHE A 46 -5.13 -0.56 2.84
N ARG A 47 -3.81 -0.68 2.89
CA ARG A 47 -2.86 0.40 2.59
C ARG A 47 -1.94 -0.05 1.46
N LYS A 48 -1.85 0.73 0.40
CA LYS A 48 -0.92 0.56 -0.72
C LYS A 48 0.15 1.65 -0.62
N ASP A 49 1.41 1.22 -0.56
CA ASP A 49 2.59 2.07 -0.46
C ASP A 49 3.40 1.96 -1.76
N TYR A 50 3.79 3.09 -2.34
CA TYR A 50 4.69 3.12 -3.49
C TYR A 50 5.45 4.46 -3.58
N CYS A 51 6.60 4.45 -4.25
CA CYS A 51 7.33 5.65 -4.62
C CYS A 51 7.67 5.58 -6.11
N ASP A 52 7.29 6.59 -6.88
CA ASP A 52 7.45 6.56 -8.35
C ASP A 52 8.90 6.27 -8.76
N GLY A 53 9.09 5.24 -9.58
CA GLY A 53 10.41 4.84 -10.10
C GLY A 53 11.28 4.06 -9.11
N ASN A 54 10.76 3.69 -7.94
CA ASN A 54 11.48 2.79 -7.03
C ASN A 54 11.38 1.35 -7.52
N ILE A 55 12.50 0.76 -7.97
CA ILE A 55 12.56 -0.64 -8.39
C ILE A 55 13.17 -1.48 -7.28
N GLN A 56 12.52 -2.60 -6.94
CA GLN A 56 13.00 -3.59 -5.98
C GLN A 56 13.24 -4.94 -6.64
N MET A 57 14.22 -5.67 -6.13
CA MET A 57 14.56 -7.03 -6.56
C MET A 57 14.67 -7.94 -5.34
N PHE A 58 14.06 -9.12 -5.42
CA PHE A 58 14.01 -10.12 -4.37
C PHE A 58 14.47 -11.48 -4.89
N THR A 59 15.11 -12.25 -4.02
CA THR A 59 15.32 -13.68 -4.24
C THR A 59 14.11 -14.43 -3.69
N MET A 60 13.46 -15.21 -4.54
CA MET A 60 12.28 -15.99 -4.22
C MET A 60 12.64 -17.29 -3.47
N PRO A 61 11.69 -17.96 -2.80
CA PRO A 61 11.96 -19.21 -2.07
C PRO A 61 12.56 -20.33 -2.93
N ASP A 62 12.22 -20.37 -4.22
CA ASP A 62 12.76 -21.31 -5.20
C ASP A 62 14.15 -20.92 -5.74
N GLY A 63 14.70 -19.78 -5.29
CA GLY A 63 15.98 -19.22 -5.72
C GLY A 63 15.90 -18.37 -6.99
N SER A 64 14.73 -18.24 -7.62
CA SER A 64 14.54 -17.33 -8.75
C SER A 64 14.63 -15.86 -8.31
N LEU A 65 14.92 -14.97 -9.25
CA LEU A 65 14.90 -13.52 -9.01
C LEU A 65 13.57 -12.94 -9.48
N CYS A 66 12.94 -12.15 -8.63
CA CYS A 66 11.80 -11.35 -8.97
C CYS A 66 12.13 -9.86 -8.84
N THR A 67 11.80 -9.08 -9.87
CA THR A 67 12.06 -7.64 -9.91
C THR A 67 10.79 -6.90 -10.33
N SER A 68 10.47 -5.79 -9.67
CA SER A 68 9.38 -4.90 -10.10
C SER A 68 9.72 -4.21 -11.43
N THR A 69 8.76 -4.05 -12.33
CA THR A 69 9.05 -3.52 -13.69
C THR A 69 9.37 -2.02 -13.75
N SER A 70 8.79 -1.20 -12.87
CA SER A 70 8.99 0.26 -12.86
C SER A 70 8.91 0.86 -11.46
N THR A 71 7.86 0.51 -10.75
CA THR A 71 7.58 0.93 -9.39
C THR A 71 7.28 -0.31 -8.55
N TYR A 72 7.87 -0.35 -7.37
CA TYR A 72 7.54 -1.30 -6.33
C TYR A 72 6.30 -0.81 -5.58
N TYR A 73 5.30 -1.68 -5.53
CA TYR A 73 4.05 -1.51 -4.81
C TYR A 73 4.02 -2.53 -3.70
N SER A 74 3.73 -2.06 -2.49
CA SER A 74 3.48 -2.92 -1.34
C SER A 74 2.08 -2.66 -0.82
N VAL A 75 1.22 -3.67 -0.84
CA VAL A 75 -0.14 -3.58 -0.31
C VAL A 75 -0.26 -4.40 0.96
N TYR A 76 -0.79 -3.79 2.01
CA TYR A 76 -1.07 -4.41 3.30
C TYR A 76 -2.58 -4.45 3.47
N LEU A 77 -3.17 -5.64 3.41
CA LEU A 77 -4.60 -5.86 3.64
C LEU A 77 -4.82 -6.28 5.08
N PHE A 78 -5.75 -5.61 5.75
CA PHE A 78 -6.10 -5.84 7.14
C PHE A 78 -7.57 -6.22 7.26
N TRP A 79 -7.89 -7.29 7.97
CA TRP A 79 -9.28 -7.67 8.20
C TRP A 79 -9.48 -8.18 9.62
N LYS A 80 -10.69 -7.94 10.12
CA LYS A 80 -11.09 -8.36 11.47
C LYS A 80 -11.35 -9.86 11.51
N VAL A 81 -10.86 -10.51 12.57
CA VAL A 81 -11.13 -11.93 12.84
C VAL A 81 -11.92 -12.06 14.15
N GLU A 82 -11.57 -11.25 15.14
CA GLU A 82 -12.22 -11.19 16.45
C GLU A 82 -12.23 -9.76 16.99
N GLU A 83 -12.83 -9.52 18.15
CA GLU A 83 -13.03 -8.17 18.70
C GLU A 83 -11.72 -7.39 18.94
N GLU A 84 -10.64 -8.08 19.35
CA GLU A 84 -9.32 -7.47 19.64
C GLU A 84 -8.22 -7.96 18.70
N ARG A 85 -8.56 -8.73 17.66
CA ARG A 85 -7.58 -9.35 16.75
C ARG A 85 -7.94 -9.11 15.28
N MET A 86 -6.91 -8.77 14.52
CA MET A 86 -6.96 -8.63 13.06
C MET A 86 -5.91 -9.54 12.42
N MET A 87 -6.12 -9.87 11.16
CA MET A 87 -5.06 -10.36 10.29
C MET A 87 -4.48 -9.20 9.49
N VAL A 88 -3.20 -9.32 9.13
CA VAL A 88 -2.56 -8.53 8.09
C VAL A 88 -1.94 -9.48 7.07
N GLN A 89 -2.10 -9.17 5.79
CA GLN A 89 -1.41 -9.85 4.70
C GLN A 89 -0.73 -8.83 3.80
N LYS A 90 0.55 -9.06 3.51
CA LYS A 90 1.34 -8.24 2.57
C LYS A 90 1.24 -8.85 1.18
N PHE A 91 1.16 -8.00 0.17
CA PHE A 91 1.26 -8.30 -1.24
C PHE A 91 2.25 -7.33 -1.86
N ASP A 92 3.04 -7.80 -2.81
CA ASP A 92 3.86 -6.91 -3.62
C ASP A 92 4.02 -7.44 -5.04
N ASN A 93 4.82 -6.75 -5.84
CA ASN A 93 5.08 -7.12 -7.24
C ASN A 93 5.59 -8.56 -7.42
N CYS A 94 6.05 -9.21 -6.35
CA CYS A 94 6.62 -10.54 -6.35
C CYS A 94 5.72 -11.58 -5.68
N GLY A 95 4.48 -11.21 -5.35
CA GLY A 95 3.46 -12.15 -4.88
C GLY A 95 2.95 -11.83 -3.48
N SER A 96 2.31 -12.83 -2.90
CA SER A 96 1.65 -12.75 -1.59
C SER A 96 2.59 -13.20 -0.47
N TYR A 97 2.32 -12.69 0.73
CA TYR A 97 2.94 -13.16 1.96
C TYR A 97 1.90 -13.92 2.79
N MET A 98 2.38 -14.80 3.67
CA MET A 98 1.55 -15.50 4.65
C MET A 98 0.87 -14.47 5.57
N PRO A 99 -0.43 -14.64 5.89
CA PRO A 99 -1.13 -13.73 6.79
C PRO A 99 -0.63 -13.87 8.23
N LEU A 100 -0.58 -12.75 8.94
CA LEU A 100 -0.13 -12.65 10.32
C LEU A 100 -1.25 -12.14 11.21
N THR A 101 -1.45 -12.77 12.36
CA THR A 101 -2.36 -12.24 13.39
C THR A 101 -1.70 -11.11 14.18
N ILE A 102 -2.44 -10.02 14.36
CA ILE A 102 -2.05 -8.83 15.11
C ILE A 102 -3.12 -8.46 16.13
N GLY A 103 -2.69 -7.84 17.23
CA GLY A 103 -3.61 -7.17 18.16
C GLY A 103 -4.01 -5.81 17.61
N ILE A 104 -5.24 -5.38 17.89
CA ILE A 104 -5.73 -4.07 17.44
C ILE A 104 -5.20 -2.98 18.39
N SER A 105 -4.44 -2.02 17.87
CA SER A 105 -3.97 -0.88 18.68
C SER A 105 -5.16 -0.03 19.13
N LYS A 106 -4.98 0.74 20.22
CA LYS A 106 -6.02 1.66 20.70
C LYS A 106 -6.42 2.69 19.62
N THR A 107 -5.46 3.15 18.82
CA THR A 107 -5.69 4.09 17.71
C THR A 107 -6.51 3.43 16.61
N ILE A 108 -6.08 2.25 16.14
CA ILE A 108 -6.81 1.49 15.11
C ILE A 108 -8.25 1.24 15.58
N LYS A 109 -8.43 0.76 16.83
CA LYS A 109 -9.74 0.49 17.39
C LYS A 109 -10.64 1.73 17.44
N LYS A 110 -10.08 2.89 17.85
CA LYS A 110 -10.81 4.16 17.89
C LYS A 110 -11.26 4.56 16.48
N VAL A 111 -10.35 4.49 15.52
CA VAL A 111 -10.55 4.95 14.15
C VAL A 111 -11.54 4.04 13.39
N LEU A 112 -11.48 2.72 13.60
CA LEU A 112 -12.43 1.79 13.00
C LEU A 112 -13.84 1.90 13.61
N LYS A 113 -13.95 2.33 14.87
CA LYS A 113 -15.24 2.54 15.55
C LYS A 113 -15.94 3.83 15.10
N ASP A 114 -15.18 4.92 14.92
CA ASP A 114 -15.69 6.19 14.42
C ASP A 114 -14.96 6.57 13.13
N LYS A 115 -15.56 6.18 11.99
CA LYS A 115 -15.01 6.39 10.65
C LYS A 115 -15.31 7.78 10.07
N GLU A 116 -16.14 8.58 10.72
CA GLU A 116 -16.53 9.89 10.20
C GLU A 116 -15.37 10.90 10.10
N PRO A 117 -14.45 10.97 11.08
CA PRO A 117 -13.20 11.72 10.92
C PRO A 117 -12.41 11.25 9.71
N LEU A 118 -12.22 9.93 9.52
CA LEU A 118 -11.49 9.42 8.37
C LEU A 118 -12.08 9.87 7.04
N LYS A 119 -13.41 9.85 6.89
CA LYS A 119 -14.07 10.29 5.65
C LYS A 119 -13.85 11.78 5.38
N LYS A 120 -13.83 12.61 6.42
CA LYS A 120 -13.71 14.08 6.30
C LYS A 120 -12.28 14.57 6.21
N ASP A 121 -11.34 13.83 6.79
CA ASP A 121 -9.92 14.17 6.79
C ASP A 121 -9.42 14.26 5.35
N GLU A 122 -8.74 15.36 5.05
CA GLU A 122 -8.10 15.61 3.76
C GLU A 122 -6.71 16.16 4.04
N VAL A 123 -5.70 15.48 3.51
CA VAL A 123 -4.31 15.94 3.62
C VAL A 123 -4.13 17.08 2.64
N LYS A 124 -3.75 18.25 3.15
CA LYS A 124 -3.48 19.41 2.31
C LYS A 124 -2.10 19.25 1.67
N PRO A 125 -1.93 19.64 0.39
CA PRO A 125 -0.62 19.63 -0.26
C PRO A 125 0.41 20.45 0.52
N TYR A 126 1.69 20.10 0.36
CA TYR A 126 2.80 20.91 0.84
C TYR A 126 2.65 22.36 0.35
N GLU A 127 2.71 23.30 1.28
CA GLU A 127 2.72 24.73 0.99
C GLU A 127 3.84 25.38 1.81
N GLY A 128 4.86 25.88 1.14
CA GLY A 128 5.97 26.56 1.81
C GLY A 128 5.53 27.93 2.33
N GLU A 129 6.01 28.32 3.51
CA GLU A 129 5.78 29.67 4.07
C GLU A 129 6.23 30.81 3.16
N LYS A 130 7.12 30.51 2.20
CA LYS A 130 7.60 31.42 1.17
C LYS A 130 7.70 30.67 -0.16
N ILE A 131 7.56 31.43 -1.24
CA ILE A 131 7.77 30.96 -2.61
C ILE A 131 8.95 31.76 -3.16
N ASP A 132 10.00 31.08 -3.61
CA ASP A 132 11.05 31.73 -4.37
C ASP A 132 10.59 31.92 -5.82
N GLU A 133 10.89 33.08 -6.40
CA GLU A 133 10.68 33.33 -7.84
C GLU A 133 11.77 32.66 -8.71
N ASN A 134 12.85 32.19 -8.10
CA ASN A 134 13.97 31.55 -8.79
C ASN A 134 14.00 30.05 -8.52
N ALA A 135 14.29 29.26 -9.56
CA ALA A 135 14.54 27.83 -9.41
C ALA A 135 15.75 27.60 -8.49
N PHE A 136 15.56 26.82 -7.43
CA PHE A 136 16.64 26.43 -6.53
C PHE A 136 17.07 24.99 -6.83
N GLY A 137 18.39 24.74 -6.86
CA GLY A 137 18.96 23.43 -7.19
C GLY A 137 18.86 22.42 -6.04
N ASN A 138 18.62 21.16 -6.41
CA ASN A 138 18.56 19.96 -5.56
C ASN A 138 17.44 19.94 -4.49
N LEU A 139 16.18 19.86 -4.92
CA LEU A 139 15.12 19.30 -4.09
C LEU A 139 15.16 17.77 -4.20
N SER A 140 15.16 17.08 -3.06
CA SER A 140 14.97 15.63 -3.04
C SER A 140 13.58 15.32 -3.59
N VAL A 141 13.51 14.54 -4.67
CA VAL A 141 12.24 14.05 -5.21
C VAL A 141 11.69 13.01 -4.24
N LYS A 142 10.71 13.42 -3.43
CA LYS A 142 9.93 12.51 -2.57
C LYS A 142 8.58 12.25 -3.21
N SER A 143 8.53 11.28 -4.11
CA SER A 143 7.34 10.84 -4.84
C SER A 143 6.63 9.66 -4.16
N CYS A 144 6.82 9.49 -2.85
CA CYS A 144 6.18 8.42 -2.09
C CYS A 144 4.73 8.77 -1.77
N GLN A 145 3.85 7.83 -2.04
CA GLN A 145 2.41 7.95 -1.92
C GLN A 145 1.86 6.77 -1.11
N LYS A 146 0.78 7.05 -0.39
CA LYS A 146 0.00 6.04 0.31
C LYS A 146 -1.44 6.15 -0.11
N GLU A 147 -2.03 5.01 -0.42
CA GLU A 147 -3.44 4.88 -0.78
C GLU A 147 -4.10 3.92 0.19
N TYR A 148 -5.31 4.27 0.60
CA TYR A 148 -6.12 3.52 1.53
C TYR A 148 -7.49 3.27 0.93
N LYS A 149 -8.00 2.07 1.15
CA LYS A 149 -9.41 1.74 0.94
C LYS A 149 -9.97 1.12 2.19
N PHE A 150 -11.11 1.61 2.63
CA PHE A 150 -11.81 1.14 3.81
C PHE A 150 -13.14 0.51 3.39
N VAL A 151 -13.42 -0.68 3.91
CA VAL A 151 -14.72 -1.37 3.83
C VAL A 151 -15.16 -1.66 5.25
N LEU A 152 -15.93 -0.74 5.82
CA LEU A 152 -16.28 -0.71 7.24
C LEU A 152 -17.78 -0.50 7.41
N ASN A 153 -18.48 -1.44 8.06
CA ASN A 153 -19.92 -1.38 8.29
C ASN A 153 -20.69 -1.00 7.01
N ASN A 154 -20.42 -1.71 5.91
CA ASN A 154 -20.98 -1.50 4.56
C ASN A 154 -20.69 -0.15 3.88
N ASP A 155 -19.90 0.73 4.50
CA ASP A 155 -19.40 1.92 3.80
C ASP A 155 -18.06 1.61 3.14
N VAL A 156 -17.93 2.05 1.89
CA VAL A 156 -16.69 1.99 1.13
C VAL A 156 -16.21 3.40 0.85
N PHE A 157 -14.96 3.69 1.20
CA PHE A 157 -14.33 4.97 0.87
C PHE A 157 -12.82 4.81 0.74
N GLU A 158 -12.22 5.71 -0.03
CA GLU A 158 -10.80 5.70 -0.36
C GLU A 158 -10.16 7.01 0.07
N LYS A 159 -8.86 6.95 0.42
CA LYS A 159 -8.04 8.09 0.79
C LYS A 159 -6.65 7.93 0.22
N SER A 160 -6.02 9.03 -0.12
CA SER A 160 -4.63 9.03 -0.53
C SER A 160 -3.93 10.29 -0.05
N PHE A 161 -2.61 10.19 0.11
CA PHE A 161 -1.76 11.35 0.40
C PHE A 161 -0.32 11.07 -0.01
N LYS A 162 0.44 12.14 -0.21
CA LYS A 162 1.89 12.06 -0.45
C LYS A 162 2.62 12.23 0.86
N GLU A 163 3.66 11.44 1.10
CA GLU A 163 4.45 11.59 2.32
C GLU A 163 5.08 12.98 2.40
N PHE A 164 5.45 13.56 1.26
CA PHE A 164 6.03 14.91 1.16
C PHE A 164 5.14 15.99 1.79
N ASP A 165 3.80 15.84 1.69
CA ASP A 165 2.82 16.78 2.24
C ASP A 165 2.81 16.83 3.78
N LEU A 166 3.44 15.85 4.43
CA LEU A 166 3.60 15.77 5.88
C LEU A 166 4.96 16.32 6.36
N THR A 167 5.90 16.56 5.44
CA THR A 167 7.28 16.91 5.78
C THR A 167 7.50 18.42 5.91
N ASN A 168 8.61 18.77 6.55
CA ASN A 168 9.24 20.09 6.47
C ASN A 168 10.59 19.99 5.75
N ASP A 169 10.81 18.94 4.96
CA ASP A 169 12.11 18.55 4.41
C ASP A 169 12.47 19.33 3.13
N SER A 170 11.86 20.49 2.95
CA SER A 170 12.09 21.42 1.87
C SER A 170 12.77 22.69 2.40
N LYS A 171 13.09 23.62 1.51
CA LYS A 171 13.74 24.89 1.86
C LYS A 171 12.91 25.71 2.86
N TYR A 172 11.59 25.66 2.74
CA TYR A 172 10.66 26.41 3.57
C TYR A 172 9.86 25.47 4.46
N LYS A 173 9.45 25.98 5.63
CA LYS A 173 8.53 25.27 6.50
C LYS A 173 7.20 25.06 5.75
N ASN A 174 6.64 23.86 5.85
CA ASN A 174 5.31 23.54 5.35
C ASN A 174 4.26 24.10 6.31
N VAL A 175 3.45 25.06 5.85
CA VAL A 175 2.39 25.68 6.67
C VAL A 175 1.25 24.72 6.99
N ASN A 176 1.07 23.68 6.16
CA ASN A 176 0.03 22.67 6.34
C ASN A 176 0.48 21.48 7.20
N ALA A 177 1.77 21.37 7.55
CA ALA A 177 2.30 20.19 8.25
C ALA A 177 1.63 19.92 9.61
N ASP A 178 1.39 20.96 10.43
CA ASP A 178 0.78 20.79 11.75
C ASP A 178 -0.69 20.37 11.64
N HIS A 179 -1.41 20.92 10.66
CA HIS A 179 -2.77 20.50 10.34
C HIS A 179 -2.80 19.03 9.89
N ASN A 180 -1.99 18.68 8.89
CA ASN A 180 -1.95 17.34 8.32
C ASN A 180 -1.60 16.27 9.38
N LYS A 181 -0.59 16.54 10.22
CA LYS A 181 -0.18 15.62 11.30
C LYS A 181 -1.24 15.45 12.39
N SER A 182 -2.22 16.35 12.48
CA SER A 182 -3.30 16.27 13.46
C SER A 182 -4.48 15.38 13.01
N LEU A 183 -4.56 15.03 11.72
CA LEU A 183 -5.63 14.22 11.13
C LEU A 183 -5.62 12.79 11.72
N GLU A 184 -6.80 12.19 11.87
CA GLU A 184 -6.94 10.82 12.36
C GLU A 184 -6.40 9.80 11.36
N LEU A 185 -6.52 10.07 10.05
CA LEU A 185 -5.88 9.25 9.01
C LEU A 185 -4.35 9.16 9.21
N ILE A 186 -3.70 10.27 9.55
CA ILE A 186 -2.24 10.32 9.72
C ILE A 186 -1.81 9.66 11.03
N LYS A 187 -2.62 9.77 12.10
CA LYS A 187 -2.38 9.02 13.35
C LYS A 187 -2.48 7.52 13.12
N LEU A 188 -3.51 7.07 12.38
CA LEU A 188 -3.66 5.68 11.97
C LEU A 188 -2.45 5.22 11.16
N ASP A 189 -2.04 6.00 10.16
CA ASP A 189 -0.89 5.66 9.31
C ASP A 189 0.41 5.50 10.09
N ASN A 190 0.68 6.39 11.05
CA ASN A 190 1.88 6.30 11.90
C ASN A 190 1.91 4.98 12.70
N ASP A 191 0.79 4.61 13.34
CA ASP A 191 0.67 3.34 14.07
C ASP A 191 0.91 2.13 13.15
N ILE A 192 0.30 2.13 11.95
CA ILE A 192 0.47 1.04 10.97
C ILE A 192 1.91 1.00 10.45
N SER A 193 2.51 2.16 10.16
CA SER A 193 3.89 2.24 9.68
C SER A 193 4.90 1.76 10.71
N GLU A 194 4.73 2.09 12.00
CA GLU A 194 5.58 1.57 13.06
C GLU A 194 5.47 0.05 13.19
N MET A 195 4.24 -0.47 13.14
CA MET A 195 3.98 -1.92 13.18
C MET A 195 4.60 -2.65 11.98
N ILE A 196 4.39 -2.16 10.76
CA ILE A 196 4.94 -2.77 9.54
C ILE A 196 6.46 -2.75 9.57
N LYS A 197 7.07 -1.61 9.93
CA LYS A 197 8.53 -1.49 10.05
C LYS A 197 9.07 -2.54 11.01
N HIS A 198 8.44 -2.70 12.18
CA HIS A 198 8.84 -3.73 13.13
C HIS A 198 8.75 -5.14 12.55
N PHE A 199 7.70 -5.46 11.77
CA PHE A 199 7.54 -6.77 11.14
C PHE A 199 8.57 -7.03 10.04
N GLU A 200 8.94 -6.01 9.27
CA GLU A 200 10.00 -6.12 8.26
C GLU A 200 11.37 -6.33 8.93
N GLU A 201 11.72 -5.52 9.93
CA GLU A 201 13.00 -5.63 10.65
C GLU A 201 13.15 -6.94 11.43
N SER A 202 12.03 -7.50 11.93
CA SER A 202 12.00 -8.80 12.62
C SER A 202 11.80 -10.00 11.69
N GLY A 203 11.66 -9.78 10.37
CA GLY A 203 11.50 -10.85 9.39
C GLY A 203 10.20 -11.65 9.54
N ARG A 204 9.13 -11.03 10.04
CA ARG A 204 7.84 -11.72 10.26
C ARG A 204 7.04 -11.95 8.97
N PHE A 205 7.32 -11.20 7.91
CA PHE A 205 6.67 -11.39 6.61
C PHE A 205 7.37 -12.51 5.83
N PHE A 206 6.71 -13.67 5.74
CA PHE A 206 7.16 -14.82 4.94
C PHE A 206 6.39 -14.89 3.63
N ARG A 207 7.07 -14.96 2.49
CA ARG A 207 6.41 -15.10 1.18
C ARG A 207 5.71 -16.46 1.08
N GLU A 208 4.55 -16.47 0.41
CA GLU A 208 3.92 -17.71 -0.04
C GLU A 208 4.80 -18.32 -1.15
N ASN A 209 4.87 -19.65 -1.20
CA ASN A 209 5.73 -20.39 -2.14
C ASN A 209 5.27 -20.30 -3.59
#